data_AF-A0A444XI14-F1
#
_entry.id   AF-A0A444XI14-F1
#
_cell.length_a   1.000
_cell.length_b   1.000
_cell.length_c   1.000
_cell.angle_alpha   90.00
_cell.angle_beta   90.00
_cell.angle_gamma   90.00
#
_symmetry.space_group_name_H-M   'P 1'
#
loop_
_entity.id
_entity.type
_entity.pdbx_description
1 polymer ?
#
loop_
_entity_poly.entity_id
_entity_poly.type
_entity_poly.pdbx_seq_one_letter_code
_entity_poly.pdbx_strand_id
1 'polypeptide(L)'
;MNQPHFVPAFPHNVQMAEVPRGIKNPKIITKFTRKVGESTTEHVARYLVEIGNLANDESLKMKFFPSSLTKNAFTWFSNLRPNSITTWA
;
A
#
# COMPACT_ATOMS: atom_id res chain seq x y z
N MET A 1 -7.91 19.75 -20.19
CA MET A 1 -6.84 19.28 -19.30
C MET A 1 -7.23 17.90 -18.83
N ASN A 2 -6.59 16.85 -19.35
CA ASN A 2 -6.90 15.47 -18.98
C ASN A 2 -6.31 15.21 -17.59
N GLN A 3 -7.15 15.29 -16.56
CA GLN A 3 -6.78 14.78 -15.24
C GLN A 3 -6.46 13.29 -15.45
N PRO A 4 -5.23 12.81 -15.21
CA PRO A 4 -4.97 11.39 -15.27
C PRO A 4 -5.86 10.76 -14.20
N HIS A 5 -6.87 10.03 -14.65
CA HIS A 5 -7.71 9.25 -13.77
C HIS A 5 -6.77 8.28 -13.07
N PHE A 6 -6.48 8.52 -11.79
CA PHE A 6 -5.77 7.56 -10.96
C PHE A 6 -6.71 6.37 -10.79
N VAL A 7 -6.57 5.38 -11.67
CA VAL A 7 -7.28 4.12 -11.56
C VAL A 7 -6.47 3.26 -10.59
N PRO A 8 -7.01 2.88 -9.43
CA PRO A 8 -6.24 2.14 -8.43
C PRO A 8 -5.74 0.81 -9.00
N ALA A 9 -4.50 0.45 -8.66
CA ALA A 9 -3.92 -0.85 -9.01
C ALA A 9 -4.66 -2.04 -8.35
N PHE A 10 -5.52 -1.74 -7.36
CA PHE A 10 -6.25 -2.71 -6.57
C PHE A 10 -7.70 -2.89 -7.02
N PRO A 11 -8.25 -4.11 -6.87
CA PRO A 11 -9.66 -4.38 -7.10
C PRO A 11 -10.58 -3.67 -6.10
N HIS A 12 -11.85 -3.58 -6.48
CA HIS A 12 -12.87 -2.83 -5.75
C HIS A 12 -13.06 -3.28 -4.29
N ASN A 13 -12.96 -4.59 -4.02
CA ASN A 13 -13.03 -5.14 -2.66
C ASN A 13 -11.92 -4.60 -1.75
N VAL A 14 -10.70 -4.45 -2.27
CA VAL A 14 -9.56 -3.90 -1.52
C VAL A 14 -9.77 -2.40 -1.27
N GLN A 15 -10.29 -1.66 -2.24
CA GLN A 15 -10.58 -0.23 -2.08
C GLN A 15 -11.67 0.00 -1.01
N MET A 16 -12.69 -0.85 -0.99
CA MET A 16 -13.81 -0.77 -0.06
C MET A 16 -13.55 -1.37 1.32
N ALA A 17 -12.41 -2.04 1.54
CA ALA A 17 -12.10 -2.65 2.83
C ALA A 17 -12.19 -1.64 3.98
N GLU A 18 -13.08 -1.90 4.94
CA GLU A 18 -13.33 -0.99 6.05
C GLU A 18 -12.36 -1.24 7.20
N VAL A 19 -11.87 -0.15 7.80
CA VAL A 19 -11.10 -0.25 9.05
C VAL A 19 -12.09 -0.58 10.17
N PRO A 20 -11.85 -1.65 10.97
CA PRO A 20 -12.75 -2.01 12.05
C PRO A 20 -12.99 -0.84 13.02
N ARG A 21 -14.24 -0.69 13.46
CA ARG A 21 -14.63 0.37 14.39
C ARG A 21 -13.80 0.30 15.67
N GLY A 22 -13.25 1.44 16.10
CA GLY A 22 -12.40 1.53 17.29
C GLY A 22 -10.91 1.30 17.04
N ILE A 23 -10.51 0.90 15.84
CA ILE A 23 -9.09 0.85 15.45
C ILE A 23 -8.69 2.21 14.88
N LYS A 24 -7.59 2.76 15.39
CA LYS A 24 -6.99 3.99 14.85
C LYS A 24 -6.34 3.68 13.50
N ASN A 25 -6.46 4.62 12.56
CA ASN A 25 -5.71 4.52 11.31
C ASN A 25 -4.21 4.43 11.59
N PRO A 26 -3.48 3.54 10.89
CA PRO A 26 -2.07 3.30 11.16
C PRO A 26 -1.25 4.51 10.74
N LYS A 27 -0.28 4.89 11.58
CA LYS A 27 0.68 5.93 11.24
C LYS A 27 1.89 5.28 10.56
N ILE A 28 1.86 5.27 9.22
CA ILE A 28 2.92 4.66 8.42
C ILE A 28 4.08 5.66 8.28
N ILE A 29 5.15 5.42 9.03
CA ILE A 29 6.36 6.25 9.09
C ILE A 29 7.37 5.78 8.06
N THR A 30 7.42 4.47 7.80
CA THR A 30 8.31 3.86 6.82
C THR A 30 7.99 4.39 5.43
N LYS A 31 9.01 4.92 4.74
CA LYS A 31 8.92 5.43 3.36
C LYS A 31 9.96 4.74 2.49
N PHE A 32 9.50 3.98 1.50
CA PHE A 32 10.35 3.28 0.55
C PHE A 32 10.50 4.08 -0.74
N THR A 33 11.74 4.33 -1.13
CA THR A 33 12.07 5.14 -2.31
C THR A 33 12.58 4.29 -3.48
N ARG A 34 12.87 3.00 -3.24
CA ARG A 34 13.52 2.07 -4.18
C ARG A 34 14.93 2.54 -4.57
N LYS A 35 15.69 3.04 -3.59
CA LYS A 35 17.11 3.40 -3.78
C LYS A 35 18.00 2.17 -3.72
N VAL A 36 19.18 2.27 -4.36
CA VAL A 36 20.23 1.26 -4.24
C VAL A 36 20.59 1.08 -2.76
N GLY A 37 20.53 -0.15 -2.27
CA GLY A 37 20.80 -0.49 -0.87
C GLY A 37 19.58 -0.49 0.06
N GLU A 38 18.40 -0.03 -0.37
CA GLU A 38 17.17 -0.22 0.42
C GLU A 38 16.69 -1.67 0.30
N SER A 39 16.59 -2.37 1.44
CA SER A 39 16.05 -3.73 1.49
C SER A 39 14.53 -3.74 1.35
N THR A 40 14.02 -4.43 0.33
CA THR A 40 12.58 -4.63 0.12
C THR A 40 11.95 -5.47 1.22
N THR A 41 12.64 -6.51 1.69
CA THR A 41 12.14 -7.41 2.74
C THR A 41 12.03 -6.69 4.08
N GLU A 42 13.04 -5.88 4.43
CA GLU A 42 13.05 -5.07 5.64
C GLU A 42 11.98 -3.98 5.58
N HIS A 43 11.78 -3.36 4.41
CA HIS A 43 10.69 -2.41 4.20
C HIS A 43 9.32 -3.05 4.46
N VAL A 44 9.04 -4.22 3.86
CA VAL A 44 7.77 -4.93 4.04
C VAL A 44 7.58 -5.33 5.51
N ALA A 45 8.63 -5.84 6.16
CA ALA A 45 8.57 -6.20 7.58
C ALA A 45 8.22 -4.99 8.47
N ARG A 46 8.89 -3.84 8.29
CA ARG A 46 8.60 -2.60 9.03
C ARG A 46 7.18 -2.11 8.76
N TYR A 47 6.76 -2.14 7.50
CA TYR A 47 5.40 -1.74 7.11
C TYR A 47 4.34 -2.58 7.84
N LEU A 48 4.50 -3.92 7.87
CA LEU A 48 3.57 -4.81 8.56
C LEU A 48 3.50 -4.54 10.06
N VAL A 49 4.63 -4.22 10.69
CA VAL A 49 4.67 -3.82 12.11
C VAL A 49 3.93 -2.50 12.34
N GLU A 50 4.09 -1.51 11.46
CA GLU A 50 3.44 -0.18 11.59
C GLU A 50 1.92 -0.22 11.44
N ILE A 51 1.38 -1.14 10.62
CA ILE A 51 -0.07 -1.31 10.48
C ILE A 51 -0.69 -2.23 11.54
N GLY A 52 0.14 -2.95 12.30
CA GLY A 52 -0.27 -3.75 13.45
C GLY A 52 -1.39 -4.74 13.14
N ASN A 53 -2.48 -4.70 13.91
CA ASN A 53 -3.61 -5.64 13.77
C ASN A 53 -4.30 -5.60 12.39
N LEU A 54 -4.14 -4.52 11.63
CA LEU A 54 -4.66 -4.43 10.26
C LEU A 54 -3.90 -5.37 9.31
N ALA A 55 -2.68 -5.79 9.67
CA ALA A 55 -1.94 -6.82 8.96
C ALA A 55 -2.56 -8.23 9.08
N ASN A 56 -3.68 -8.41 9.76
CA ASN A 56 -4.38 -9.70 9.72
C ASN A 56 -5.37 -9.78 8.55
N ASP A 57 -5.75 -8.64 7.99
CA ASP A 57 -6.64 -8.54 6.84
C ASP A 57 -5.83 -8.22 5.58
N GLU A 58 -5.88 -9.13 4.60
CA GLU A 58 -5.16 -8.97 3.34
C GLU A 58 -5.56 -7.71 2.58
N SER A 59 -6.85 -7.38 2.55
CA SER A 59 -7.36 -6.19 1.87
C SER A 59 -6.88 -4.92 2.57
N LEU A 60 -6.79 -4.91 3.90
CA LEU A 60 -6.25 -3.76 4.64
C LEU A 60 -4.74 -3.59 4.44
N LYS A 61 -3.95 -4.68 4.42
CA LYS A 61 -2.53 -4.61 4.02
C LYS A 61 -2.38 -3.95 2.67
N MET A 62 -3.10 -4.44 1.67
CA MET A 62 -3.01 -3.90 0.32
C MET A 62 -3.46 -2.43 0.28
N LYS A 63 -4.59 -2.11 0.91
CA LYS A 63 -5.16 -0.76 0.95
C LYS A 63 -4.21 0.29 1.53
N PHE A 64 -3.47 -0.06 2.59
CA PHE A 64 -2.57 0.87 3.25
C PHE A 64 -1.15 0.90 2.64
N PHE A 65 -0.76 -0.13 1.88
CA PHE A 65 0.59 -0.26 1.33
C PHE A 65 1.06 0.96 0.50
N PRO A 66 0.25 1.61 -0.37
CA PRO A 66 0.71 2.76 -1.15
C PRO A 66 1.20 3.92 -0.29
N SER A 67 0.72 4.04 0.96
CA SER A 67 1.14 5.08 1.89
C SER A 67 2.57 4.87 2.42
N SER A 68 3.14 3.69 2.26
CA SER A 68 4.53 3.38 2.61
C SER A 68 5.51 3.68 1.46
N LEU A 69 5.00 3.96 0.25
CA LEU A 69 5.80 4.25 -0.93
C LEU A 69 6.02 5.76 -1.11
N THR A 70 7.18 6.14 -1.65
CA THR A 70 7.46 7.53 -2.01
C THR A 70 8.34 7.60 -3.26
N LYS A 71 8.38 8.77 -3.90
CA LYS A 71 9.20 9.05 -5.11
C LYS A 71 9.05 7.94 -6.16
N ASN A 72 10.17 7.36 -6.59
CA ASN A 72 10.23 6.37 -7.67
C ASN A 72 9.37 5.13 -7.40
N ALA A 73 9.24 4.70 -6.14
CA ALA A 73 8.40 3.56 -5.79
C ALA A 73 6.91 3.87 -5.97
N PHE A 74 6.47 5.05 -5.53
CA PHE A 74 5.08 5.49 -5.72
C PHE A 74 4.75 5.74 -7.20
N THR A 75 5.69 6.32 -7.96
CA THR A 75 5.53 6.48 -9.41
C THR A 75 5.40 5.13 -10.11
N TRP A 76 6.23 4.13 -9.76
CA TRP A 76 6.09 2.79 -10.30
C TRP A 76 4.72 2.18 -9.98
N PHE A 77 4.29 2.27 -8.72
CA PHE A 77 2.99 1.75 -8.27
C PHE A 77 1.81 2.40 -9.02
N SER A 78 1.88 3.72 -9.26
CA SER A 78 0.83 4.48 -9.95
C SER A 78 0.72 4.16 -11.44
N ASN A 79 1.75 3.53 -12.04
CA ASN A 79 1.78 3.12 -13.44
C ASN A 79 1.35 1.66 -13.64
N LEU A 80 0.98 0.95 -12.57
CA LEU A 80 0.46 -0.41 -12.68
C LEU A 80 -0.88 -0.42 -13.41
N ARG A 81 -1.16 -1.53 -14.11
CA ARG A 81 -2.48 -1.71 -14.72
C ARG A 81 -3.55 -1.79 -13.63
N PRO A 82 -4.77 -1.28 -13.88
CA PRO A 82 -5.89 -1.47 -12.98
C PRO A 82 -6.10 -2.95 -12.64
N ASN A 83 -6.43 -3.25 -11.39
CA ASN A 83 -6.68 -4.61 -10.90
C ASN A 83 -5.52 -5.60 -11.12
N SER A 84 -4.29 -5.12 -11.29
CA SER A 84 -3.12 -5.98 -11.50
C SER A 84 -2.60 -6.61 -10.21
N ILE A 85 -2.93 -6.04 -9.04
CA ILE A 85 -2.59 -6.61 -7.74
C ILE A 85 -3.90 -7.02 -7.06
N THR A 86 -4.18 -8.32 -7.06
CA THR A 86 -5.42 -8.90 -6.52
C THR A 86 -5.26 -9.51 -5.14
N THR A 87 -4.04 -9.84 -4.74
CA THR A 87 -3.69 -10.51 -3.48
C THR A 87 -2.39 -9.95 -2.91
N TRP A 88 -2.12 -10.22 -1.63
CA TRP A 88 -0.87 -9.82 -0.95
C TRP A 88 0.28 -10.83 -1.10
N ALA A 89 -0.04 -12.11 -1.29
CA ALA A 89 0.92 -13.22 -1.36
C ALA A 89 1.83 -13.20 -2.59
#